data_AF-L1JEJ4-F1
#
_entry.id   AF-L1JEJ4-F1
#
_cell.length_a   1.000
_cell.length_b   1.000
_cell.length_c   1.000
_cell.angle_alpha   90.00
_cell.angle_beta   90.00
_cell.angle_gamma   90.00
#
_symmetry.space_group_name_H-M   'P 1'
#
loop_
_entity.id
_entity.type
_entity.pdbx_description
1 polymer ?
#
loop_
_entity_poly.entity_id
_entity_poly.type
_entity_poly.pdbx_seq_one_letter_code
_entity_poly.pdbx_strand_id
1 'polypeptide(L)'
;MADLSSTQASLDPLQGAAAMSNYVACLGSQAPWDFYIMSSSTCVLLVGCWVGAKILDAVLTRACSKYAPLDSKTKKNICVYFLEVLVTSPAFLYCISVMPHSLDISLVGKQNATIEQLKAAATMGSMVIHLYVFEIIYKERIDWILLSHHVMTILVGAILWNALYYTLNVTIIAYLATSLLFSAVTEQPTFIALIMYRLSESRHVNSVLRFAAVSSCLTKMYAFCLTWAMYYREVLHPPKMIKSVRGNFDWELFLEIYIPVASILLIVLQLKANYILYLLSLKHTRLFRKQRASLRLEAQPGDVKLVQVSQPGGGGDASFVEVVVTARSPDTNRSSQDEEAESQSQQQHRDHTMGSQDNFNRPVCA
;
A
#
# COMPACT_ATOMS: atom_id res chain seq x y z
N MET A 1 -21.83 -44.62 -18.52
CA MET A 1 -20.36 -44.42 -18.42
C MET A 1 -19.79 -44.67 -19.81
N ALA A 2 -19.69 -43.61 -20.61
CA ALA A 2 -19.12 -43.66 -21.95
C ALA A 2 -17.73 -43.04 -21.87
N ASP A 3 -16.75 -43.76 -22.44
CA ASP A 3 -15.34 -43.38 -22.52
C ASP A 3 -15.15 -42.01 -23.18
N LEU A 4 -14.70 -41.04 -22.38
CA LEU A 4 -14.24 -39.71 -22.82
C LEU A 4 -12.70 -39.64 -22.81
N SER A 5 -12.03 -40.78 -23.01
CA SER A 5 -10.60 -40.95 -22.71
C SER A 5 -9.65 -40.98 -23.92
N SER A 6 -10.11 -40.76 -25.16
CA SER A 6 -9.24 -41.05 -26.34
C SER A 6 -9.14 -39.98 -27.44
N THR A 7 -9.58 -38.74 -27.21
CA THR A 7 -9.44 -37.67 -28.23
C THR A 7 -8.65 -36.45 -27.75
N GLN A 8 -7.64 -36.65 -26.89
CA GLN A 8 -6.48 -35.76 -26.89
C GLN A 8 -5.55 -36.22 -28.01
N ALA A 9 -5.93 -35.86 -29.24
CA ALA A 9 -5.05 -35.93 -30.38
C ALA A 9 -3.74 -35.23 -30.02
N SER A 10 -2.63 -35.95 -30.19
CA SER A 10 -1.28 -35.40 -30.11
C SER A 10 -1.14 -34.30 -31.15
N LEU A 11 -1.54 -33.07 -30.80
CA LEU A 11 -1.13 -31.91 -31.55
C LEU A 11 0.38 -31.91 -31.50
N ASP A 12 0.96 -32.09 -32.69
CA ASP A 12 2.39 -32.06 -32.92
C ASP A 12 2.96 -30.83 -32.19
N PRO A 13 3.93 -30.96 -31.27
CA PRO A 13 4.46 -29.84 -30.48
C PRO A 13 4.86 -28.64 -31.34
N LEU A 14 5.25 -28.90 -32.59
CA LEU A 14 5.52 -27.89 -33.62
C LEU A 14 4.29 -27.07 -34.03
N GLN A 15 3.11 -27.68 -34.16
CA GLN A 15 1.87 -26.95 -34.47
C GLN A 15 1.41 -26.09 -33.29
N GLY A 16 1.58 -26.58 -32.06
CA GLY A 16 1.31 -25.79 -30.85
C GLY A 16 2.24 -24.59 -30.72
N ALA A 17 3.53 -24.79 -30.97
CA ALA A 17 4.52 -23.72 -31.01
C ALA A 17 4.25 -22.72 -32.14
N ALA A 18 3.83 -23.17 -33.33
CA ALA A 18 3.45 -22.30 -34.44
C ALA A 18 2.17 -21.50 -34.16
N ALA A 19 1.15 -22.09 -33.53
CA ALA A 19 -0.07 -21.40 -33.13
C ALA A 19 0.18 -20.36 -32.03
N MET A 20 1.01 -20.70 -31.04
CA MET A 20 1.41 -19.78 -29.98
C MET A 20 2.33 -18.69 -30.52
N SER A 21 3.26 -19.02 -31.42
CA SER A 21 4.06 -18.05 -32.16
C SER A 21 3.19 -17.14 -33.00
N ASN A 22 2.15 -17.64 -33.69
CA ASN A 22 1.20 -16.82 -34.43
C ASN A 22 0.30 -15.97 -33.52
N TYR A 23 -0.06 -16.44 -32.33
CA TYR A 23 -0.82 -15.65 -31.35
C TYR A 23 0.04 -14.55 -30.73
N VAL A 24 1.28 -14.88 -30.38
CA VAL A 24 2.30 -13.96 -29.86
C VAL A 24 2.80 -13.01 -30.96
N ALA A 25 2.86 -13.45 -32.21
CA ALA A 25 3.17 -12.63 -33.37
C ALA A 25 1.95 -11.84 -33.83
N CYS A 26 0.71 -12.25 -33.56
CA CYS A 26 -0.48 -11.41 -33.73
C CYS A 26 -0.49 -10.30 -32.65
N LEU A 27 -0.25 -10.66 -31.39
CA LEU A 27 0.01 -9.72 -30.30
C LEU A 27 1.23 -8.83 -30.61
N GLY A 28 2.26 -9.38 -31.25
CA GLY A 28 3.52 -8.73 -31.58
C GLY A 28 3.53 -7.95 -32.90
N SER A 29 2.61 -8.22 -33.84
CA SER A 29 2.43 -7.50 -35.11
C SER A 29 1.35 -6.43 -35.00
N GLN A 30 0.44 -6.56 -34.02
CA GLN A 30 -0.30 -5.43 -33.47
C GLN A 30 0.56 -4.56 -32.53
N ALA A 31 1.76 -5.01 -32.15
CA ALA A 31 2.67 -4.26 -31.30
C ALA A 31 3.94 -3.83 -32.06
N PRO A 32 3.80 -2.77 -32.86
CA PRO A 32 4.81 -1.73 -32.86
C PRO A 32 4.13 -0.42 -32.39
N TRP A 33 4.55 0.08 -31.21
CA TRP A 33 4.56 1.50 -30.79
C TRP A 33 3.74 2.02 -29.60
N ASP A 34 2.76 1.32 -29.05
CA ASP A 34 2.13 1.83 -27.82
C ASP A 34 2.78 1.14 -26.61
N PHE A 35 3.84 1.77 -26.09
CA PHE A 35 4.24 1.62 -24.68
C PHE A 35 2.93 1.50 -23.87
N TYR A 36 2.60 0.35 -23.29
CA TYR A 36 1.34 0.21 -22.53
C TYR A 36 1.30 1.09 -21.25
N ILE A 37 2.42 1.76 -20.97
CA ILE A 37 2.63 2.79 -19.93
C ILE A 37 2.47 4.22 -20.52
N MET A 38 2.43 4.38 -21.84
CA MET A 38 2.16 5.62 -22.59
C MET A 38 1.04 5.42 -23.63
N SER A 39 0.20 4.40 -23.46
CA SER A 39 -0.89 4.09 -24.38
C SER A 39 -2.10 4.95 -24.04
N SER A 40 -3.05 5.02 -24.96
CA SER A 40 -4.35 5.66 -24.71
C SER A 40 -5.03 5.14 -23.42
N SER A 41 -4.84 3.86 -23.09
CA SER A 41 -5.28 3.26 -21.82
C SER A 41 -4.61 3.87 -20.58
N THR A 42 -3.32 4.22 -20.65
CA THR A 42 -2.63 4.96 -19.57
C THR A 42 -3.27 6.31 -19.34
N CYS A 43 -3.48 7.09 -20.40
CA CYS A 43 -4.12 8.39 -20.29
C CYS A 43 -5.53 8.25 -19.69
N VAL A 44 -6.33 7.29 -20.16
CA VAL A 44 -7.68 7.03 -19.62
C VAL A 44 -7.64 6.65 -18.15
N LEU A 45 -6.71 5.77 -17.74
CA LEU A 45 -6.57 5.36 -16.34
C LEU A 45 -6.11 6.50 -15.43
N LEU A 46 -5.12 7.29 -15.86
CA LEU A 46 -4.62 8.44 -15.07
C LEU A 46 -5.67 9.54 -14.95
N VAL A 47 -6.36 9.88 -16.04
CA VAL A 47 -7.48 10.82 -16.03
C VAL A 47 -8.63 10.28 -15.18
N GLY A 48 -8.94 8.98 -15.31
CA GLY A 48 -9.94 8.31 -14.48
C GLY A 48 -9.62 8.36 -12.99
N CYS A 49 -8.37 8.10 -12.60
CA CYS A 49 -7.90 8.23 -11.21
C CYS A 49 -8.00 9.68 -10.73
N TRP A 50 -7.63 10.65 -11.56
CA TRP A 50 -7.73 12.07 -11.23
C TRP A 50 -9.19 12.50 -11.01
N VAL A 51 -10.09 12.16 -11.93
CA VAL A 51 -11.53 12.43 -11.81
C VAL A 51 -12.10 11.72 -10.57
N GLY A 52 -11.73 10.46 -10.37
CA GLY A 52 -12.10 9.68 -9.19
C GLY A 52 -11.66 10.33 -7.88
N ALA A 53 -10.44 10.86 -7.82
CA ALA A 53 -9.93 11.58 -6.65
C ALA A 53 -10.74 12.84 -6.35
N LYS A 54 -11.13 13.60 -7.39
CA LYS A 54 -11.97 14.80 -7.25
C LYS A 54 -13.39 14.48 -6.78
N ILE A 55 -14.01 13.46 -7.37
CA ILE A 55 -15.34 12.99 -6.94
C ILE A 55 -15.28 12.55 -5.48
N LEU A 56 -14.25 11.77 -5.12
CA LEU A 56 -14.09 11.27 -3.76
C LEU A 56 -13.85 12.40 -2.75
N ASP A 57 -12.99 13.37 -3.05
CA ASP A 57 -12.78 14.56 -2.20
C ASP A 57 -14.10 15.33 -1.96
N ALA A 58 -14.90 15.52 -3.02
CA ALA A 58 -16.20 16.17 -2.92
C ALA A 58 -17.20 15.36 -2.07
N VAL A 59 -17.26 14.03 -2.27
CA VAL A 59 -18.13 13.12 -1.51
C VAL A 59 -17.71 13.08 -0.04
N LEU A 60 -16.43 12.89 0.27
CA LEU A 60 -15.92 12.83 1.64
C LEU A 60 -16.08 14.17 2.36
N THR A 61 -15.87 15.31 1.67
CA THR A 61 -16.11 16.64 2.25
C THR A 61 -17.56 16.85 2.66
N ARG A 62 -18.51 16.28 1.91
CA ARG A 62 -19.95 16.36 2.24
C ARG A 62 -20.39 15.32 3.28
N ALA A 63 -19.89 14.09 3.17
CA ALA A 63 -20.38 12.96 3.97
C ALA A 63 -19.65 12.80 5.31
N CYS A 64 -18.42 13.31 5.45
CA CYS A 64 -17.60 13.10 6.64
C CYS A 64 -17.18 14.44 7.26
N SER A 65 -17.82 14.81 8.37
CA SER A 65 -17.52 16.04 9.11
C SER A 65 -16.07 16.09 9.61
N LYS A 66 -15.44 14.93 9.86
CA LYS A 66 -14.02 14.84 10.24
C LYS A 66 -13.06 15.05 9.08
N TYR A 67 -13.49 14.79 7.85
CA TYR A 67 -12.65 14.97 6.66
C TYR A 67 -12.60 16.43 6.20
N ALA A 68 -13.74 17.13 6.26
CA ALA A 68 -13.86 18.52 5.82
C ALA A 68 -12.79 19.49 6.37
N PRO A 69 -12.40 19.45 7.67
CA PRO A 69 -11.39 20.36 8.22
C PRO A 69 -9.94 19.93 7.99
N LEU A 70 -9.69 18.76 7.36
CA LEU A 70 -8.33 18.29 7.12
C LEU A 70 -7.59 19.17 6.12
N ASP A 71 -6.27 19.25 6.28
CA ASP A 71 -5.39 19.92 5.35
C ASP A 71 -5.45 19.26 3.96
N SER A 72 -5.24 20.05 2.90
CA SER A 72 -5.32 19.58 1.51
C SER A 72 -4.39 18.38 1.27
N LYS A 73 -3.21 18.36 1.89
CA LYS A 73 -2.26 17.26 1.79
C LYS A 73 -2.81 15.97 2.40
N THR A 74 -3.36 16.00 3.61
CA THR A 74 -4.00 14.81 4.21
C THR A 74 -5.22 14.37 3.41
N LYS A 75 -6.04 15.31 2.91
CA LYS A 75 -7.20 15.02 2.06
C LYS A 75 -6.79 14.24 0.80
N LYS A 76 -5.77 14.71 0.08
CA LYS A 76 -5.20 14.04 -1.09
C LYS A 76 -4.69 12.64 -0.77
N ASN A 77 -3.98 12.46 0.34
CA ASN A 77 -3.49 11.15 0.77
C ASN A 77 -4.63 10.16 1.03
N ILE A 78 -5.68 10.60 1.72
CA ILE A 78 -6.86 9.76 1.96
C ILE A 78 -7.54 9.39 0.64
N CYS A 79 -7.69 10.34 -0.29
CA CYS A 79 -8.27 10.05 -1.60
C CYS A 79 -7.48 8.99 -2.37
N VAL A 80 -6.15 9.08 -2.35
CA VAL A 80 -5.27 8.08 -2.97
C VAL A 80 -5.49 6.71 -2.33
N TYR A 81 -5.48 6.61 -1.00
CA TYR A 81 -5.68 5.32 -0.32
C TYR A 81 -7.02 4.66 -0.68
N PHE A 82 -8.09 5.44 -0.80
CA PHE A 82 -9.38 4.92 -1.25
C PHE A 82 -9.36 4.46 -2.70
N LEU A 83 -8.74 5.23 -3.61
CA LEU A 83 -8.58 4.84 -5.00
C LEU A 83 -7.73 3.57 -5.13
N GLU A 84 -6.66 3.45 -4.36
CA GLU A 84 -5.86 2.24 -4.31
C GLU A 84 -6.69 1.04 -3.88
N VAL A 85 -7.47 1.15 -2.81
CA VAL A 85 -8.39 0.07 -2.40
C VAL A 85 -9.38 -0.26 -3.52
N LEU A 86 -10.03 0.75 -4.10
CA LEU A 86 -11.07 0.56 -5.11
C LEU A 86 -10.54 -0.07 -6.40
N VAL A 87 -9.40 0.40 -6.90
CA VAL A 87 -8.82 -0.04 -8.18
C VAL A 87 -8.06 -1.35 -8.03
N THR A 88 -7.37 -1.57 -6.91
CA THR A 88 -6.62 -2.84 -6.70
C THR A 88 -7.51 -3.98 -6.21
N SER A 89 -8.71 -3.74 -5.67
CA SER A 89 -9.59 -4.83 -5.21
C SER A 89 -10.01 -5.79 -6.32
N PRO A 90 -10.44 -5.35 -7.52
CA PRO A 90 -10.68 -6.25 -8.65
C PRO A 90 -9.44 -7.05 -9.05
N ALA A 91 -8.27 -6.41 -9.08
CA ALA A 91 -7.00 -7.07 -9.39
C ALA A 91 -6.66 -8.15 -8.33
N PHE A 92 -6.90 -7.85 -7.06
CA PHE A 92 -6.73 -8.80 -5.96
C PHE A 92 -7.67 -10.00 -6.06
N LEU A 93 -8.97 -9.76 -6.33
CA LEU A 93 -9.95 -10.83 -6.52
C LEU A 93 -9.57 -11.71 -7.72
N TYR A 94 -9.15 -11.09 -8.82
CA TYR A 94 -8.67 -11.84 -9.98
C TYR A 94 -7.43 -12.65 -9.63
N CYS A 95 -6.48 -12.08 -8.88
CA CYS A 95 -5.30 -12.80 -8.43
C CYS A 95 -5.66 -14.01 -7.56
N ILE A 96 -6.57 -13.88 -6.60
CA ILE A 96 -7.03 -15.00 -5.77
C ILE A 96 -7.67 -16.09 -6.64
N SER A 97 -8.44 -15.72 -7.66
CA SER A 97 -9.06 -16.71 -8.55
C SER A 97 -8.04 -17.51 -9.38
N VAL A 98 -6.89 -16.91 -9.69
CA VAL A 98 -5.82 -17.51 -10.50
C VAL A 98 -4.77 -18.22 -9.63
N MET A 99 -4.60 -17.82 -8.36
CA MET A 99 -3.55 -18.32 -7.47
C MET A 99 -3.56 -19.84 -7.24
N PRO A 100 -4.71 -20.54 -7.10
CA PRO A 100 -4.73 -22.00 -7.00
C PRO A 100 -4.02 -22.68 -8.18
N HIS A 101 -4.16 -22.13 -9.39
CA HIS A 101 -3.44 -22.63 -10.57
C HIS A 101 -1.96 -22.26 -10.58
N SER A 102 -1.57 -21.17 -9.92
CA SER A 102 -0.15 -20.81 -9.72
C SER A 102 0.55 -21.78 -8.76
N LEU A 103 -0.18 -22.28 -7.75
CA LEU A 103 0.35 -23.17 -6.72
C LEU A 103 0.36 -24.63 -7.13
N ASP A 104 -0.50 -25.02 -8.08
CA ASP A 104 -0.48 -26.37 -8.63
C ASP A 104 0.73 -26.54 -9.55
N ILE A 105 1.80 -27.07 -8.97
CA ILE A 105 3.07 -27.41 -9.63
C ILE A 105 2.83 -28.27 -10.88
N SER A 106 1.77 -29.09 -10.91
CA SER A 106 1.41 -29.96 -12.03
C SER A 106 0.78 -29.22 -13.21
N LEU A 107 0.27 -28.00 -13.00
CA LEU A 107 -0.32 -27.14 -14.03
C LEU A 107 0.70 -26.15 -14.62
N VAL A 108 1.83 -25.94 -13.97
CA VAL A 108 2.89 -25.05 -14.46
C VAL A 108 3.41 -25.55 -15.82
N GLY A 109 3.39 -24.65 -16.81
CA GLY A 109 3.78 -24.95 -18.18
C GLY A 109 2.65 -25.48 -19.07
N LYS A 110 1.44 -25.76 -18.53
CA LYS A 110 0.27 -26.00 -19.37
C LYS A 110 -0.12 -24.71 -20.07
N GLN A 111 -0.40 -24.78 -21.37
CA GLN A 111 -0.64 -23.61 -22.21
C GLN A 111 -1.80 -22.74 -21.69
N ASN A 112 -2.94 -23.36 -21.35
CA ASN A 112 -4.11 -22.63 -20.84
C ASN A 112 -3.81 -21.92 -19.51
N ALA A 113 -3.13 -22.59 -18.58
CA ALA A 113 -2.74 -22.00 -17.31
C ALA A 113 -1.78 -20.82 -17.52
N THR A 114 -0.79 -20.99 -18.40
CA THR A 114 0.19 -19.95 -18.72
C THR A 114 -0.46 -18.70 -19.32
N ILE A 115 -1.43 -18.86 -20.21
CA ILE A 115 -2.17 -17.74 -20.80
C ILE A 115 -2.98 -17.00 -19.73
N GLU A 116 -3.68 -17.72 -18.84
CA GLU A 116 -4.42 -17.09 -17.75
C GLU A 116 -3.50 -16.37 -16.75
N GLN A 117 -2.33 -16.94 -16.45
CA GLN A 117 -1.31 -16.26 -15.65
C GLN A 117 -0.82 -14.98 -16.33
N LEU A 118 -0.59 -15.02 -17.64
CA LEU A 118 -0.16 -13.83 -18.38
C LEU A 118 -1.23 -12.74 -18.33
N LYS A 119 -2.51 -13.08 -18.54
CA LYS A 119 -3.63 -12.13 -18.43
C LYS A 119 -3.72 -11.53 -17.03
N ALA A 120 -3.54 -12.35 -15.99
CA ALA A 120 -3.48 -11.92 -14.60
C ALA A 120 -2.33 -10.94 -14.36
N ALA A 121 -1.10 -11.31 -14.72
CA ALA A 121 0.07 -10.47 -14.60
C ALA A 121 -0.09 -9.14 -15.36
N ALA A 122 -0.56 -9.17 -16.60
CA ALA A 122 -0.77 -7.98 -17.41
C ALA A 122 -1.83 -7.04 -16.80
N THR A 123 -2.95 -7.59 -16.34
CA THR A 123 -4.04 -6.81 -15.74
C THR A 123 -3.60 -6.18 -14.42
N MET A 124 -3.02 -6.97 -13.51
CA MET A 124 -2.52 -6.49 -12.22
C MET A 124 -1.38 -5.48 -12.40
N GLY A 125 -0.42 -5.81 -13.27
CA GLY A 125 0.75 -4.98 -13.54
C GLY A 125 0.33 -3.63 -14.08
N SER A 126 -0.59 -3.62 -15.05
CA SER A 126 -1.16 -2.38 -15.56
C SER A 126 -1.83 -1.58 -14.44
N MET A 127 -2.76 -2.15 -13.68
CA MET A 127 -3.46 -1.39 -12.63
C MET A 127 -2.51 -0.82 -11.56
N VAL A 128 -1.57 -1.62 -11.07
CA VAL A 128 -0.61 -1.21 -10.02
C VAL A 128 0.34 -0.13 -10.54
N ILE A 129 0.94 -0.32 -11.71
CA ILE A 129 1.90 0.65 -12.28
C ILE A 129 1.22 2.00 -12.50
N HIS A 130 0.01 2.01 -13.07
CA HIS A 130 -0.73 3.25 -13.32
C HIS A 130 -1.11 3.96 -12.01
N LEU A 131 -1.52 3.23 -10.97
CA LEU A 131 -1.79 3.81 -9.66
C LEU A 131 -0.53 4.41 -9.04
N TYR A 132 0.62 3.73 -9.12
CA TYR A 132 1.87 4.24 -8.56
C TYR A 132 2.36 5.49 -9.31
N VAL A 133 2.24 5.52 -10.64
CA VAL A 133 2.52 6.73 -11.43
C VAL A 133 1.56 7.86 -11.04
N PHE A 134 0.27 7.58 -10.95
CA PHE A 134 -0.73 8.55 -10.51
C PHE A 134 -0.41 9.10 -9.12
N GLU A 135 -0.06 8.24 -8.17
CA GLU A 135 0.24 8.64 -6.80
C GLU A 135 1.46 9.58 -6.74
N ILE A 136 2.52 9.26 -7.48
CA ILE A 136 3.73 10.09 -7.57
C ILE A 136 3.39 11.49 -8.10
N ILE A 137 2.51 11.58 -9.10
CA ILE A 137 2.10 12.86 -9.71
C ILE A 137 1.13 13.64 -8.81
N TYR A 138 0.19 12.94 -8.18
CA TYR A 138 -0.92 13.55 -7.46
C TYR A 138 -0.54 14.01 -6.04
N LYS A 139 0.34 13.29 -5.35
CA LYS A 139 0.78 13.63 -3.98
C LYS A 139 1.86 14.71 -4.01
N GLU A 140 1.69 15.73 -3.17
CA GLU A 140 2.65 16.83 -3.04
C GLU A 140 3.97 16.40 -2.38
N ARG A 141 3.90 15.45 -1.45
CA ARG A 141 5.07 14.88 -0.77
C ARG A 141 4.85 13.41 -0.53
N ILE A 142 5.74 12.61 -1.09
CA ILE A 142 5.82 11.17 -0.87
C ILE A 142 7.03 10.89 0.02
N ASP A 143 6.90 9.93 0.94
CA ASP A 143 8.04 9.48 1.74
C ASP A 143 9.04 8.76 0.84
N TRP A 144 10.34 8.96 1.08
CA TRP A 144 11.39 8.38 0.24
C TRP A 144 11.34 6.85 0.18
N ILE A 145 10.93 6.17 1.26
CA ILE A 145 10.83 4.71 1.27
C ILE A 145 9.70 4.27 0.33
N LEU A 146 8.56 4.98 0.38
CA LEU A 146 7.41 4.69 -0.46
C LEU A 146 7.69 5.03 -1.93
N LEU A 147 8.36 6.16 -2.20
CA LEU A 147 8.79 6.54 -3.54
C LEU A 147 9.75 5.50 -4.14
N SER A 148 10.75 5.06 -3.38
CA SER A 148 11.68 4.02 -3.83
C SER A 148 10.95 2.72 -4.13
N HIS A 149 9.97 2.33 -3.31
CA HIS A 149 9.13 1.15 -3.56
C HIS A 149 8.34 1.28 -4.87
N HIS A 150 7.71 2.43 -5.11
CA HIS A 150 6.97 2.67 -6.36
C HIS A 150 7.88 2.64 -7.58
N VAL A 151 8.99 3.38 -7.55
CA VAL A 151 9.95 3.43 -8.67
C VAL A 151 10.49 2.02 -8.96
N MET A 152 10.88 1.26 -7.94
CA MET A 152 11.36 -0.11 -8.13
C MET A 152 10.28 -1.03 -8.69
N THR A 153 9.04 -0.93 -8.21
CA THR A 153 7.94 -1.77 -8.72
C THR A 153 7.62 -1.45 -10.18
N ILE A 154 7.62 -0.16 -10.55
CA ILE A 154 7.43 0.30 -11.94
C ILE A 154 8.58 -0.22 -12.83
N LEU A 155 9.83 -0.11 -12.39
CA LEU A 155 10.99 -0.60 -13.13
C LEU A 155 10.95 -2.12 -13.33
N VAL A 156 10.63 -2.88 -12.28
CA VAL A 156 10.45 -4.33 -12.37
C VAL A 156 9.34 -4.69 -13.35
N GLY A 157 8.20 -4.03 -13.29
CA GLY A 157 7.10 -4.24 -14.24
C GLY A 157 7.49 -3.95 -15.68
N ALA A 158 8.15 -2.83 -15.93
CA ALA A 158 8.63 -2.45 -17.27
C ALA A 158 9.68 -3.45 -17.80
N ILE A 159 10.59 -3.90 -16.95
CA ILE A 159 11.62 -4.89 -17.31
C ILE A 159 11.00 -6.25 -17.61
N LEU A 160 10.07 -6.74 -16.79
CA LEU A 160 9.39 -8.01 -17.04
C LEU A 160 8.58 -7.96 -18.34
N TRP A 161 7.92 -6.83 -18.62
CA TRP A 161 7.22 -6.63 -19.89
C TRP A 161 8.16 -6.65 -21.09
N ASN A 162 9.30 -5.95 -21.00
CA ASN A 162 10.33 -6.00 -22.05
C ASN A 162 10.91 -7.41 -22.21
N ALA A 163 11.22 -8.10 -21.11
CA ALA A 163 11.69 -9.47 -21.15
C ALA A 163 10.67 -10.40 -21.85
N LEU A 164 9.38 -10.25 -21.58
CA LEU A 164 8.32 -10.97 -22.30
C LEU A 164 8.39 -10.70 -23.80
N TYR A 165 8.48 -9.43 -24.20
CA TYR A 165 8.50 -9.01 -25.60
C TYR A 165 9.74 -9.53 -26.37
N TYR A 166 10.90 -9.53 -25.73
CA TYR A 166 12.16 -9.91 -26.38
C TYR A 166 12.43 -11.41 -26.36
N THR A 167 11.99 -12.13 -25.33
CA THR A 167 12.26 -13.57 -25.16
C THR A 167 11.10 -14.45 -25.61
N LEU A 168 9.88 -13.89 -25.65
CA LEU A 168 8.61 -14.60 -25.87
C LEU A 168 8.39 -15.77 -24.89
N ASN A 169 9.15 -15.83 -23.78
CA ASN A 169 9.05 -16.88 -22.79
C ASN A 169 7.92 -16.58 -21.80
N VAL A 170 6.69 -16.84 -22.26
CA VAL A 170 5.47 -16.51 -21.51
C VAL A 170 5.43 -17.22 -20.15
N THR A 171 5.88 -18.47 -20.07
CA THR A 171 5.81 -19.25 -18.83
C THR A 171 6.66 -18.62 -17.72
N ILE A 172 7.95 -18.36 -17.97
CA ILE A 172 8.81 -17.81 -16.90
C ILE A 172 8.33 -16.43 -16.48
N ILE A 173 8.07 -15.56 -17.46
CA ILE A 173 7.75 -14.16 -17.17
C ILE A 173 6.37 -14.01 -16.53
N ALA A 174 5.34 -14.73 -16.99
CA ALA A 174 4.00 -14.63 -16.41
C ALA A 174 3.98 -15.04 -14.94
N TYR A 175 4.67 -16.13 -14.58
CA TYR A 175 4.69 -16.60 -13.19
C TYR A 175 5.50 -15.68 -12.27
N LEU A 176 6.68 -15.20 -12.72
CA LEU A 176 7.47 -14.22 -11.96
C LEU A 176 6.71 -12.90 -11.78
N ALA A 177 6.05 -12.42 -12.83
CA ALA A 177 5.25 -11.21 -12.77
C ALA A 177 4.06 -11.37 -11.81
N THR A 178 3.30 -12.46 -11.90
CA THR A 178 2.20 -12.75 -10.99
C THR A 178 2.66 -12.83 -9.53
N SER A 179 3.79 -13.51 -9.23
CA SER A 179 4.28 -13.63 -7.85
C SER A 179 4.72 -12.30 -7.26
N LEU A 180 5.41 -11.46 -8.04
CA LEU A 180 5.83 -10.13 -7.62
C LEU A 180 4.64 -9.18 -7.45
N LEU A 181 3.69 -9.20 -8.40
CA LEU A 181 2.49 -8.36 -8.34
C LEU A 181 1.52 -8.78 -7.25
N PHE A 182 1.51 -10.05 -6.85
CA PHE A 182 0.71 -10.53 -5.71
C PHE A 182 1.02 -9.73 -4.44
N SER A 183 2.30 -9.39 -4.22
CA SER A 183 2.71 -8.56 -3.10
C SER A 183 2.12 -7.14 -3.14
N ALA A 184 1.91 -6.57 -4.33
CA ALA A 184 1.41 -5.20 -4.49
C ALA A 184 -0.12 -5.16 -4.38
N VAL A 185 -0.81 -6.16 -4.97
CA VAL A 185 -2.28 -6.25 -4.92
C VAL A 185 -2.80 -6.79 -3.58
N THR A 186 -1.97 -6.92 -2.55
CA THR A 186 -2.39 -7.39 -1.21
C THR A 186 -2.25 -6.31 -0.13
N GLU A 187 -2.07 -5.05 -0.54
CA GLU A 187 -1.88 -3.91 0.36
C GLU A 187 -3.20 -3.28 0.86
N GLN A 188 -4.37 -3.81 0.48
CA GLN A 188 -5.68 -3.25 0.86
C GLN A 188 -5.87 -3.10 2.37
N PRO A 189 -5.51 -4.09 3.23
CA PRO A 189 -5.62 -3.92 4.68
C PRO A 189 -4.81 -2.72 5.19
N THR A 190 -3.64 -2.46 4.60
CA THR A 190 -2.77 -1.31 4.95
C THR A 190 -3.45 0.01 4.61
N PHE A 191 -4.00 0.15 3.40
CA PHE A 191 -4.70 1.36 2.99
C PHE A 191 -5.96 1.61 3.84
N ILE A 192 -6.76 0.58 4.12
CA ILE A 192 -7.92 0.69 5.01
C ILE A 192 -7.50 1.14 6.41
N ALA A 193 -6.42 0.56 6.95
CA ALA A 193 -5.92 0.95 8.27
C ALA A 193 -5.45 2.41 8.31
N LEU A 194 -4.78 2.89 7.26
CA LEU A 194 -4.34 4.28 7.13
C LEU A 194 -5.52 5.25 6.99
N ILE A 195 -6.55 4.90 6.22
CA ILE A 195 -7.80 5.67 6.13
C ILE A 195 -8.44 5.79 7.51
N MET A 196 -8.62 4.67 8.21
CA MET A 196 -9.21 4.65 9.55
C MET A 196 -8.38 5.45 10.54
N TYR A 197 -7.05 5.34 10.48
CA TYR A 197 -6.13 6.11 11.33
C TYR A 197 -6.27 7.62 11.14
N ARG A 198 -6.59 8.08 9.92
CA ARG A 198 -6.75 9.51 9.62
C ARG A 198 -8.16 10.04 9.91
N LEU A 199 -9.19 9.19 9.81
CA LEU A 199 -10.58 9.61 9.93
C LEU A 199 -11.24 9.28 11.28
N SER A 200 -10.65 8.37 12.07
CA SER A 200 -11.27 7.84 13.28
C SER A 200 -10.37 7.95 14.50
N GLU A 201 -10.99 8.25 15.64
CA GLU A 201 -10.36 8.21 16.97
C GLU A 201 -10.74 6.91 17.71
N SER A 202 -11.31 5.95 16.98
CA SER A 202 -11.85 4.73 17.57
C SER A 202 -10.74 3.85 18.16
N ARG A 203 -11.06 3.16 19.25
CA ARG A 203 -10.24 2.09 19.83
C ARG A 203 -9.91 1.00 18.80
N HIS A 204 -10.79 0.80 17.81
CA HIS A 204 -10.61 -0.20 16.76
C HIS A 204 -9.45 0.12 15.81
N VAL A 205 -9.06 1.40 15.67
CA VAL A 205 -7.96 1.82 14.78
C VAL A 205 -6.66 1.06 15.10
N ASN A 206 -6.33 0.88 16.38
CA ASN A 206 -5.13 0.14 16.77
C ASN A 206 -5.20 -1.35 16.37
N SER A 207 -6.36 -1.99 16.54
CA SER A 207 -6.52 -3.39 16.13
C SER A 207 -6.40 -3.55 14.61
N VAL A 208 -6.99 -2.63 13.85
CA VAL A 208 -6.93 -2.64 12.37
C VAL A 208 -5.49 -2.37 11.89
N LEU A 209 -4.77 -1.40 12.46
CA LEU A 209 -3.36 -1.15 12.13
C LEU A 209 -2.46 -2.37 12.41
N ARG A 210 -2.66 -3.05 13.54
CA ARG A 210 -1.90 -4.27 13.87
C ARG A 210 -2.23 -5.41 12.91
N PHE A 211 -3.51 -5.62 12.63
CA PHE A 211 -3.95 -6.62 11.67
C PHE A 211 -3.35 -6.35 10.29
N ALA A 212 -3.39 -5.11 9.81
CA ALA A 212 -2.81 -4.70 8.54
C ALA A 212 -1.30 -4.93 8.49
N ALA A 213 -0.56 -4.55 9.55
CA ALA A 213 0.88 -4.77 9.62
C ALA A 213 1.25 -6.27 9.60
N VAL A 214 0.53 -7.11 10.35
CA VAL A 214 0.77 -8.55 10.41
C VAL A 214 0.38 -9.22 9.08
N SER A 215 -0.83 -8.97 8.57
CA SER A 215 -1.29 -9.54 7.30
C SER A 215 -0.39 -9.13 6.15
N SER A 216 -0.01 -7.86 6.04
CA SER A 216 0.91 -7.40 5.00
C SER A 216 2.28 -8.06 5.14
N CYS A 217 2.82 -8.23 6.35
CA CYS A 217 4.08 -8.91 6.57
C CYS A 217 4.02 -10.37 6.08
N LEU A 218 3.00 -11.11 6.49
CA LEU A 218 2.80 -12.50 6.09
C LEU A 218 2.67 -12.65 4.58
N THR A 219 1.84 -11.82 3.95
CA THR A 219 1.62 -11.90 2.50
C THR A 219 2.88 -11.55 1.70
N LYS A 220 3.67 -10.58 2.18
CA LYS A 220 4.94 -10.19 1.53
C LYS A 220 6.01 -11.26 1.66
N MET A 221 6.13 -11.89 2.83
CA MET A 221 7.00 -13.05 3.01
C MET A 221 6.58 -14.21 2.11
N TYR A 222 5.27 -14.46 2.01
CA TYR A 222 4.74 -15.49 1.12
C TYR A 222 5.05 -15.19 -0.36
N ALA A 223 4.79 -13.97 -0.83
CA ALA A 223 5.07 -13.54 -2.20
C ALA A 223 6.57 -13.61 -2.53
N PHE A 224 7.43 -13.25 -1.58
CA PHE A 224 8.88 -13.38 -1.69
C PHE A 224 9.29 -14.85 -1.84
N CYS A 225 8.84 -15.74 -0.95
CA CYS A 225 9.10 -17.16 -1.05
C CYS A 225 8.61 -17.77 -2.36
N LEU A 226 7.40 -17.39 -2.80
CA LEU A 226 6.83 -17.84 -4.08
C LEU A 226 7.68 -17.39 -5.26
N THR A 227 8.13 -16.12 -5.26
CA THR A 227 9.01 -15.58 -6.31
C THR A 227 10.34 -16.34 -6.37
N TRP A 228 10.95 -16.63 -5.22
CA TRP A 228 12.19 -17.40 -5.15
C TRP A 228 12.01 -18.86 -5.56
N ALA A 229 10.89 -19.49 -5.20
CA ALA A 229 10.58 -20.85 -5.63
C ALA A 229 10.41 -20.92 -7.16
N MET A 230 9.71 -19.95 -7.75
CA MET A 230 9.55 -19.85 -9.20
C MET A 230 10.86 -19.53 -9.90
N TYR A 231 11.66 -18.61 -9.35
CA TYR A 231 13.00 -18.30 -9.85
C TYR A 231 13.91 -19.53 -9.86
N TYR A 232 13.98 -20.25 -8.74
CA TYR A 232 14.79 -21.47 -8.64
C TYR A 232 14.36 -22.54 -9.64
N ARG A 233 13.05 -22.78 -9.75
CA ARG A 233 12.51 -23.81 -10.66
C ARG A 233 12.63 -23.43 -12.14
N GLU A 234 12.31 -22.20 -12.49
CA GLU A 234 12.15 -21.83 -13.90
C GLU A 234 13.41 -21.22 -14.52
N VAL A 235 14.26 -20.58 -13.70
CA VAL A 235 15.52 -19.97 -14.14
C VAL A 235 16.71 -20.87 -13.83
N LEU A 236 16.81 -21.41 -12.61
CA LEU A 236 18.00 -22.17 -12.19
C LEU A 236 17.93 -23.68 -12.52
N HIS A 237 16.76 -24.34 -12.47
CA HIS A 237 16.69 -25.82 -12.53
C HIS A 237 15.53 -26.45 -13.34
N PRO A 238 15.80 -27.05 -14.52
CA PRO A 238 17.06 -27.02 -15.27
C PRO A 238 17.28 -25.62 -15.88
N PRO A 239 18.54 -25.20 -16.11
CA PRO A 239 18.81 -23.92 -16.75
C PRO A 239 18.15 -23.90 -18.13
N LYS A 240 17.10 -23.10 -18.26
CA LYS A 240 16.40 -22.90 -19.53
C LYS A 240 17.09 -21.74 -20.22
N MET A 241 17.71 -21.99 -21.38
CA MET A 241 18.29 -20.91 -22.16
C MET A 241 17.20 -19.89 -22.54
N ILE A 242 17.23 -18.72 -21.92
CA ILE A 242 16.32 -17.62 -22.24
C ILE A 242 16.93 -16.88 -23.43
N LYS A 243 16.75 -17.45 -24.62
CA LYS A 243 17.27 -16.84 -25.84
C LYS A 243 16.42 -15.63 -26.22
N SER A 244 17.11 -14.52 -26.48
CA SER A 244 16.49 -13.38 -27.15
C SER A 244 16.03 -13.81 -28.55
N VAL A 245 14.76 -13.59 -28.84
CA VAL A 245 14.21 -13.75 -30.20
C VAL A 245 14.46 -12.49 -31.02
N ARG A 246 14.69 -11.35 -30.35
CA ARG A 246 14.80 -10.02 -30.96
C ARG A 246 16.08 -9.32 -30.49
N GLY A 247 17.18 -9.50 -31.22
CA GLY A 247 18.47 -8.84 -30.94
C GLY A 247 19.38 -9.62 -29.99
N ASN A 248 20.56 -9.07 -29.70
CA ASN A 248 21.69 -9.78 -29.08
C ASN A 248 21.85 -9.53 -27.57
N PHE A 249 20.82 -9.01 -26.90
CA PHE A 249 20.89 -8.76 -25.46
C PHE A 249 20.78 -10.07 -24.67
N ASP A 250 21.67 -10.27 -23.70
CA ASP A 250 21.71 -11.45 -22.86
C ASP A 250 20.66 -11.35 -21.73
N TRP A 251 19.41 -11.66 -22.09
CA TRP A 251 18.28 -11.65 -21.16
C TRP A 251 18.41 -12.70 -20.06
N GLU A 252 19.15 -13.78 -20.30
CA GLU A 252 19.37 -14.83 -19.32
C GLU A 252 20.23 -14.30 -18.17
N LEU A 253 21.43 -13.81 -18.48
CA LEU A 253 22.32 -13.20 -17.49
C LEU A 253 21.66 -12.01 -16.79
N PHE A 254 20.95 -11.18 -17.54
CA PHE A 254 20.28 -10.01 -16.98
C PHE A 254 19.20 -10.40 -15.97
N LEU A 255 18.30 -11.35 -16.30
CA LEU A 255 17.24 -11.79 -15.39
C LEU A 255 17.79 -12.57 -14.19
N GLU A 256 18.86 -13.35 -14.39
CA GLU A 256 19.56 -14.09 -13.33
C GLU A 256 20.09 -13.15 -12.24
N ILE A 257 20.60 -11.97 -12.62
CA ILE A 257 21.13 -11.00 -11.65
C ILE A 257 20.02 -10.06 -11.16
N TYR A 258 19.20 -9.55 -12.08
CA TYR A 258 18.24 -8.49 -11.78
C TYR A 258 17.11 -8.96 -10.86
N ILE A 259 16.52 -10.13 -11.10
CA ILE A 259 15.35 -10.59 -10.34
C ILE A 259 15.68 -10.83 -8.86
N PRO A 260 16.79 -11.51 -8.48
CA PRO A 260 17.18 -11.64 -7.08
C PRO A 260 17.43 -10.29 -6.42
N VAL A 261 18.19 -9.40 -7.06
CA VAL A 261 18.51 -8.07 -6.50
C VAL A 261 17.24 -7.24 -6.30
N ALA A 262 16.38 -7.16 -7.32
CA ALA A 262 15.14 -6.40 -7.25
C ALA A 262 14.17 -6.98 -6.21
N SER A 263 14.03 -8.31 -6.13
CA SER A 263 13.14 -8.97 -5.14
C SER A 263 13.61 -8.74 -3.71
N ILE A 264 14.92 -8.81 -3.43
CA ILE A 264 15.50 -8.50 -2.12
C ILE A 264 15.28 -7.03 -1.77
N LEU A 265 15.52 -6.12 -2.71
CA LEU A 265 15.33 -4.69 -2.46
C LEU A 265 13.86 -4.36 -2.18
N LEU A 266 12.93 -4.93 -2.96
CA LEU A 266 11.49 -4.76 -2.75
C LEU A 266 11.06 -5.30 -1.37
N ILE A 267 11.45 -6.51 -0.99
CA ILE A 267 11.05 -7.05 0.33
C ILE A 267 11.61 -6.22 1.49
N VAL A 268 12.85 -5.71 1.38
CA VAL A 268 13.44 -4.85 2.42
C VAL A 268 12.66 -3.54 2.56
N LEU A 269 12.37 -2.86 1.45
CA LEU A 269 11.58 -1.62 1.44
C LEU A 269 10.19 -1.85 2.04
N GLN A 270 9.56 -2.96 1.67
CA GLN A 270 8.24 -3.30 2.14
C GLN A 270 8.19 -3.71 3.62
N LEU A 271 9.17 -4.47 4.12
CA LEU A 271 9.28 -4.80 5.54
C LEU A 271 9.52 -3.54 6.39
N LYS A 272 10.31 -2.60 5.87
CA LYS A 272 10.50 -1.29 6.52
C LYS A 272 9.19 -0.49 6.60
N ALA A 273 8.40 -0.46 5.52
CA ALA A 273 7.08 0.18 5.53
C ALA A 273 6.13 -0.48 6.54
N ASN A 274 6.12 -1.82 6.61
CA ASN A 274 5.32 -2.57 7.58
C ASN A 274 5.75 -2.31 9.03
N TYR A 275 7.05 -2.18 9.27
CA TYR A 275 7.57 -1.79 10.58
C TYR A 275 7.09 -0.41 11.00
N ILE A 276 7.10 0.57 10.09
CA ILE A 276 6.56 1.92 10.35
C ILE A 276 5.07 1.86 10.68
N LEU A 277 4.29 1.07 9.94
CA LEU A 277 2.86 0.87 10.21
C LEU A 277 2.63 0.24 11.60
N TYR A 278 3.46 -0.72 11.99
CA TYR A 278 3.41 -1.31 13.32
C TYR A 278 3.74 -0.28 14.41
N LEU A 279 4.79 0.53 14.24
CA LEU A 279 5.12 1.62 15.16
C LEU A 279 3.99 2.63 15.29
N LEU A 280 3.29 2.94 14.20
CA LEU A 280 2.13 3.81 14.20
C LEU A 280 1.02 3.27 15.12
N SER A 281 0.79 1.95 15.09
CA SER A 281 -0.18 1.28 15.99
C SER A 281 0.20 1.42 17.48
N LEU A 282 1.49 1.29 17.80
CA LEU A 282 2.00 1.43 19.16
C LEU A 282 1.86 2.88 19.65
N LYS A 283 2.22 3.85 18.80
CA LYS A 283 2.08 5.28 19.11
C LYS A 283 0.62 5.65 19.37
N HIS A 284 -0.30 5.20 18.52
CA HIS A 284 -1.73 5.43 18.70
C HIS A 284 -2.25 4.87 20.03
N THR A 285 -1.81 3.66 20.42
CA THR A 285 -2.18 3.05 21.71
C THR A 285 -1.74 3.91 22.90
N ARG A 286 -0.52 4.48 22.84
CA ARG A 286 0.02 5.32 23.92
C ARG A 286 -0.77 6.62 24.06
N LEU A 287 -1.08 7.29 22.94
CA LEU A 287 -1.86 8.53 22.93
C LEU A 287 -3.28 8.30 23.48
N PHE A 288 -3.95 7.25 23.02
CA PHE A 288 -5.29 6.91 23.49
C PHE A 288 -5.33 6.61 25.00
N ARG A 289 -4.30 5.93 25.53
CA ARG A 289 -4.17 5.68 26.97
C ARG A 289 -3.96 6.98 27.76
N LYS A 290 -3.12 7.89 27.26
CA LYS A 290 -2.88 9.20 27.90
C LYS A 290 -4.16 10.00 27.97
N GLN A 291 -4.88 10.14 26.86
CA GLN A 291 -6.16 10.87 26.80
C GLN A 291 -7.19 10.28 27.79
N ARG A 292 -7.28 8.95 27.88
CA ARG A 292 -8.17 8.29 28.84
C ARG A 292 -7.75 8.48 30.31
N ALA A 293 -6.44 8.56 30.58
CA ALA A 293 -5.94 8.87 31.91
C ALA A 293 -6.28 10.31 32.30
N SER A 294 -6.11 11.28 31.40
CA SER A 294 -6.48 12.69 31.62
C SER A 294 -7.97 12.83 31.94
N LEU A 295 -8.84 12.21 31.13
CA LEU A 295 -10.29 12.24 31.37
C LEU A 295 -10.70 11.58 32.69
N ARG A 296 -9.94 10.59 33.18
CA ARG A 296 -10.19 9.96 34.49
C ARG A 296 -9.76 10.85 35.67
N LEU A 297 -8.72 11.65 35.50
CA LEU A 297 -8.28 12.61 36.51
C LEU A 297 -9.28 13.77 36.61
N GLU A 298 -9.81 14.26 35.48
CA GLU A 298 -10.87 15.26 35.46
C GLU A 298 -12.20 14.73 36.05
N ALA A 299 -12.48 13.44 35.88
CA ALA A 299 -13.71 12.82 36.37
C ALA A 299 -13.66 12.37 37.84
N GLN A 300 -12.52 12.48 38.55
CA GLN A 300 -12.51 12.16 39.98
C GLN A 300 -13.27 13.25 40.75
N PRO A 301 -14.38 12.90 41.44
CA PRO A 301 -15.17 13.85 42.23
C PRO A 301 -14.44 14.13 43.54
N GLY A 302 -13.38 14.93 43.45
CA GLY A 302 -12.45 15.18 44.54
C GLY A 302 -12.14 16.67 44.73
N ASP A 303 -13.08 17.55 44.41
CA ASP A 303 -13.21 18.89 45.03
C ASP A 303 -14.51 19.59 44.58
N VAL A 304 -15.62 18.84 44.48
CA VAL A 304 -16.92 19.50 44.64
C VAL A 304 -17.01 19.81 46.14
N LYS A 305 -16.45 20.96 46.55
CA LYS A 305 -16.79 21.59 47.82
C LYS A 305 -18.31 21.73 47.80
N LEU A 306 -19.00 20.81 48.47
CA LEU A 306 -20.35 21.02 48.94
C LEU A 306 -20.26 22.25 49.84
N VAL A 307 -20.53 23.43 49.27
CA VAL A 307 -20.89 24.60 50.05
C VAL A 307 -22.20 24.21 50.72
N GLN A 308 -22.09 23.73 51.95
CA GLN A 308 -23.21 23.51 52.83
C GLN A 308 -23.80 24.89 53.09
N VAL A 309 -24.80 25.29 52.30
CA VAL A 309 -25.60 26.48 52.57
C VAL A 309 -26.44 26.14 53.78
N SER A 310 -25.95 26.50 54.96
CA SER A 310 -26.73 26.46 56.20
C SER A 310 -27.93 27.41 56.04
N GLN A 311 -29.13 26.86 55.86
CA GLN A 311 -30.35 27.66 55.95
C GLN A 311 -30.56 28.06 57.42
N PRO A 312 -30.70 29.36 57.73
CA PRO A 312 -31.22 29.78 59.02
C PRO A 312 -32.72 29.46 59.06
N GLY A 313 -33.14 28.81 60.15
CA GLY A 313 -34.49 28.28 60.31
C GLY A 313 -35.60 29.32 60.13
N GLY A 314 -36.71 28.86 59.56
CA GLY A 314 -37.96 29.61 59.44
C GLY A 314 -38.96 28.76 58.68
N GLY A 315 -40.05 28.39 59.35
CA GLY A 315 -41.02 27.41 58.85
C GLY A 315 -41.90 27.91 57.71
N GLY A 316 -42.58 26.94 57.09
CA GLY A 316 -43.70 27.15 56.19
C GLY A 316 -43.31 27.20 54.71
N ASP A 317 -43.82 26.20 53.98
CA ASP A 317 -43.95 26.11 52.53
C ASP A 317 -42.78 25.58 51.70
N ALA A 318 -43.12 24.52 50.94
CA ALA A 318 -42.28 23.77 50.04
C ALA A 318 -41.89 24.63 48.82
N SER A 319 -40.65 25.12 48.82
CA SER A 319 -40.02 25.73 47.65
C SER A 319 -39.02 24.75 47.03
N PHE A 320 -39.08 24.62 45.71
CA PHE A 320 -38.14 23.84 44.91
C PHE A 320 -36.75 24.50 44.99
N VAL A 321 -35.76 23.78 45.52
CA VAL A 321 -34.36 24.22 45.51
C VAL A 321 -33.78 23.92 44.14
N GLU A 322 -33.62 24.95 43.31
CA GLU A 322 -32.86 24.88 42.07
C GLU A 322 -31.37 24.78 42.40
N VAL A 323 -30.81 23.58 42.22
CA VAL A 323 -29.36 23.35 42.37
C VAL A 323 -28.68 23.89 41.12
N VAL A 324 -28.31 25.17 41.14
CA VAL A 324 -27.44 25.77 40.12
C VAL A 324 -26.03 25.26 40.35
N VAL A 325 -25.60 24.29 39.55
CA VAL A 325 -24.19 23.89 39.47
C VAL A 325 -23.45 24.95 38.65
N THR A 326 -22.97 26.00 39.32
CA THR A 326 -22.00 26.92 38.70
C THR A 326 -20.69 26.17 38.50
N ALA A 327 -20.42 25.76 37.26
CA ALA A 327 -19.08 25.39 36.84
C ALA A 327 -18.16 26.57 37.17
N ARG A 328 -17.20 26.35 38.07
CA ARG A 328 -16.19 27.35 38.44
C ARG A 328 -15.43 27.67 37.16
N SER A 329 -15.58 28.88 36.64
CA SER A 329 -14.71 29.40 35.58
C SER A 329 -13.28 29.20 36.07
N PRO A 330 -12.40 28.53 35.30
CA PRO A 330 -11.01 28.39 35.70
C PRO A 330 -10.45 29.79 35.85
N ASP A 331 -10.00 30.11 37.06
CA ASP A 331 -9.34 31.37 37.37
C ASP A 331 -8.17 31.52 36.40
N THR A 332 -8.30 32.49 35.49
CA THR A 332 -7.28 33.00 34.57
C THR A 332 -6.21 33.76 35.35
N ASN A 333 -5.57 33.08 36.31
CA ASN A 333 -4.38 33.54 37.02
C ASN A 333 -3.28 32.48 36.89
N ARG A 334 -3.17 31.87 35.72
CA ARG A 334 -1.97 31.14 35.33
C ARG A 334 -0.94 32.19 34.93
N SER A 335 -0.05 32.45 35.88
CA SER A 335 1.10 33.34 35.77
C SER A 335 1.85 33.10 34.46
N SER A 336 2.16 34.19 33.79
CA SER A 336 3.05 34.35 32.63
C SER A 336 4.45 33.74 32.75
N GLN A 337 4.76 33.04 33.85
CA GLN A 337 6.03 32.32 34.05
C GLN A 337 6.02 30.89 33.48
N ASP A 338 4.86 30.25 33.35
CA ASP A 338 4.79 28.89 32.78
C ASP A 338 4.88 28.90 31.24
N GLU A 339 4.37 29.94 30.57
CA GLU A 339 4.51 30.10 29.11
C GLU A 339 5.95 30.44 28.69
N GLU A 340 6.72 31.10 29.56
CA GLU A 340 8.13 31.42 29.30
C GLU A 340 9.05 30.20 29.47
N ALA A 341 8.72 29.30 30.41
CA ALA A 341 9.43 28.03 30.57
C ALA A 341 9.14 27.04 29.44
N GLU A 342 7.89 27.00 28.94
CA GLU A 342 7.51 26.10 27.85
C GLU A 342 8.08 26.57 26.49
N SER A 343 8.13 27.89 26.25
CA SER A 343 8.76 28.48 25.05
C SER A 343 10.28 28.33 25.03
N GLN A 344 10.97 28.44 26.18
CA GLN A 344 12.42 28.16 26.26
C GLN A 344 12.75 26.67 26.05
N SER A 345 11.91 25.75 26.52
CA SER A 345 12.13 24.30 26.29
C SER A 345 11.93 23.90 24.82
N GLN A 346 10.99 24.55 24.10
CA GLN A 346 10.76 24.31 22.68
C GLN A 346 11.86 24.92 21.80
N GLN A 347 12.45 26.05 22.20
CA GLN A 347 13.60 26.65 21.52
C GLN A 347 14.85 25.73 21.64
N GLN A 348 15.16 25.23 22.84
CA GLN A 348 16.29 24.32 23.07
C GLN A 348 16.14 22.98 22.32
N HIS A 349 14.93 22.47 22.14
CA HIS A 349 14.73 21.24 21.38
C HIS A 349 14.89 21.44 19.87
N ARG A 350 14.56 22.63 19.34
CA ARG A 350 14.78 23.01 17.93
C ARG A 350 16.26 23.17 17.58
N ASP A 351 17.04 23.79 18.47
CA ASP A 351 18.47 23.99 18.24
C ASP A 351 19.26 22.68 18.26
N HIS A 352 18.81 21.69 19.05
CA HIS A 352 19.39 20.35 19.02
C HIS A 352 19.01 19.50 17.79
N THR A 353 17.91 19.81 17.09
CA THR A 353 17.53 19.08 15.87
C THR A 353 18.07 19.69 14.58
N MET A 354 18.47 20.97 14.57
CA MET A 354 19.10 21.59 13.39
C MET A 354 20.64 21.44 13.34
N GLY A 355 21.29 21.04 14.42
CA GLY A 355 22.76 20.87 14.46
C GLY A 355 23.34 19.58 13.84
N SER A 356 22.52 18.72 13.22
CA SER A 356 22.97 17.39 12.77
C SER A 356 22.77 17.10 11.26
N GLN A 357 22.64 18.13 10.42
CA GLN A 357 22.52 17.96 8.96
C GLN A 357 23.65 18.57 8.11
N ASP A 358 24.68 19.19 8.70
CA ASP A 358 25.74 19.88 7.95
C ASP A 358 27.07 19.11 7.78
N ASN A 359 27.06 17.77 7.78
CA ASN A 359 28.31 17.00 7.61
C ASN A 359 28.23 15.84 6.60
N PHE A 360 27.62 16.08 5.44
CA PHE A 360 27.74 15.18 4.28
C PHE A 360 27.92 15.97 2.97
N ASN A 361 28.98 16.78 2.92
CA ASN A 361 29.56 17.24 1.66
C ASN A 361 31.03 17.60 1.88
N ARG A 362 31.91 16.61 1.72
CA ARG A 362 33.30 16.84 1.31
C ARG A 362 33.57 16.05 0.03
N PRO A 363 34.23 16.67 -0.97
CA PRO A 363 34.63 15.98 -2.18
C PRO A 363 35.82 15.06 -1.85
N VAL A 364 35.74 13.81 -2.30
CA VAL A 364 36.92 12.95 -2.39
C VAL A 364 37.51 13.17 -3.78
N CYS A 365 38.63 13.88 -3.82
CA CYS A 365 39.58 13.77 -4.92
C CYS A 365 40.48 12.56 -4.66
N ALA A 366 40.46 11.59 -5.57
CA ALA A 366 41.60 10.83 -6.07
C ALA A 366 41.11 9.97 -7.23
#